data_AF-X1P6A6-F1
#
_entry.id   AF-X1P6A6-F1
#
_cell.length_a   1.000
_cell.length_b   1.000
_cell.length_c   1.000
_cell.angle_alpha   90.00
_cell.angle_beta   90.00
_cell.angle_gamma   90.00
#
_symmetry.space_group_name_H-M   'P 1'
#
loop_
_entity.id
_entity.type
_entity.pdbx_description
1 polymer ?
#
loop_
_entity_poly.entity_id
_entity_poly.type
_entity_poly.pdbx_seq_one_letter_code
_entity_poly.pdbx_strand_id
1 'polypeptide(L)'
;GWAGTREGGPPVKALKQLFQSRVAVFTLDEENSRHRGVSTDGVVRIGHDEIEPEDIVSLRQTLNLTEPAVEAVYQVHRKFGKNWLQNTLDLKDSEESRELLRELNIHESTFQNLRRGLATIRRLPFTEPNPPTNAVKAILEHLDRGTNVVLEFGRYRDITAYILVANMLSRRIYTQYQSRMEKATAAAEDSAKPRPLVITIEEAHKFLNPEVASQTIFGTIAREMRKYNVTLLVIDQRPSGIDSEVMSQLGTKITCLMDNERD
;
A
#
# COMPACT_ATOMS: atom_id res chain seq x y z
N GLY A 1 -8.48 -14.60 0.57
CA GLY A 1 -8.07 -16.03 0.55
C GLY A 1 -8.97 -16.86 -0.36
N TRP A 2 -8.64 -18.14 -0.59
CA TRP A 2 -9.36 -19.05 -1.51
C TRP A 2 -10.41 -19.97 -0.85
N ALA A 3 -10.25 -20.24 0.45
CA ALA A 3 -11.25 -20.89 1.30
C ALA A 3 -11.08 -20.40 2.74
N GLY A 4 -12.17 -20.36 3.51
CA GLY A 4 -12.19 -20.08 4.94
C GLY A 4 -12.39 -21.34 5.77
N THR A 5 -12.00 -21.31 7.03
CA THR A 5 -12.31 -22.37 7.99
C THR A 5 -13.59 -22.06 8.75
N ARG A 6 -14.37 -23.09 9.09
CA ARG A 6 -15.52 -22.99 9.99
C ARG A 6 -15.29 -23.98 11.12
N GLU A 7 -15.47 -23.56 12.37
CA GLU A 7 -15.40 -24.49 13.50
C GLU A 7 -16.43 -25.61 13.33
N GLY A 8 -15.95 -26.86 13.36
CA GLY A 8 -16.78 -28.06 13.26
C GLY A 8 -17.45 -28.31 11.90
N GLY A 9 -17.11 -27.58 10.83
CA GLY A 9 -17.79 -27.66 9.54
C GLY A 9 -16.86 -27.76 8.33
N PRO A 10 -17.41 -28.11 7.14
CA PRO A 10 -16.65 -28.10 5.89
C PRO A 10 -16.13 -26.69 5.57
N PRO A 11 -15.04 -26.59 4.79
CA PRO A 11 -14.43 -25.31 4.44
C PRO A 11 -15.43 -24.38 3.75
N VAL A 12 -15.36 -23.10 4.09
CA VAL A 12 -16.22 -22.04 3.54
C VAL A 12 -15.65 -21.59 2.20
N LYS A 13 -16.51 -21.50 1.19
CA LYS A 13 -16.12 -21.00 -0.14
C LYS A 13 -15.70 -19.53 -0.05
N ALA A 14 -14.58 -19.17 -0.66
CA ALA A 14 -14.19 -17.76 -0.76
C ALA A 14 -14.93 -17.01 -1.87
N LEU A 15 -14.82 -15.68 -1.85
CA LEU A 15 -15.48 -14.79 -2.82
C LEU A 15 -15.22 -15.16 -4.29
N LYS A 16 -13.97 -15.49 -4.66
CA LYS A 16 -13.66 -15.92 -6.04
C LYS A 16 -14.37 -17.23 -6.42
N GLN A 17 -14.57 -18.15 -5.48
CA GLN A 17 -15.31 -19.39 -5.73
C GLN A 17 -16.81 -19.16 -5.86
N LEU A 18 -17.36 -18.19 -5.14
CA LEU A 18 -18.79 -17.82 -5.17
C LEU A 18 -19.14 -16.91 -6.37
N PHE A 19 -18.22 -16.03 -6.78
CA PHE A 19 -18.44 -14.97 -7.76
C PHE A 19 -17.30 -14.91 -8.79
N GLN A 20 -17.02 -16.03 -9.46
CA GLN A 20 -15.86 -16.20 -10.35
C GLN A 20 -15.68 -15.09 -11.40
N SER A 21 -16.77 -14.60 -12.00
CA SER A 21 -16.73 -13.55 -13.04
C SER A 21 -16.72 -12.12 -12.50
N ARG A 22 -16.89 -11.93 -11.18
CA ARG A 22 -16.97 -10.59 -10.54
C ARG A 22 -15.84 -10.33 -9.56
N VAL A 23 -14.92 -11.27 -9.39
CA VAL A 23 -13.78 -11.17 -8.49
C VAL A 23 -12.52 -11.58 -9.23
N ALA A 24 -11.46 -10.79 -9.10
CA ALA A 24 -10.12 -11.10 -9.55
C ALA A 24 -9.16 -11.17 -8.35
N VAL A 25 -8.25 -12.13 -8.36
CA VAL A 25 -7.26 -12.34 -7.28
C VAL A 25 -5.87 -12.02 -7.81
N PHE A 26 -5.22 -11.04 -7.21
CA PHE A 26 -3.85 -10.66 -7.51
C PHE A 26 -2.95 -11.09 -6.36
N THR A 27 -1.90 -11.87 -6.66
CA THR A 27 -1.01 -12.43 -5.62
C THR A 27 0.37 -11.79 -5.62
N LEU A 28 0.97 -11.67 -4.45
CA LEU A 28 2.40 -11.35 -4.30
C LEU A 28 3.29 -12.60 -4.31
N ASP A 29 2.69 -13.78 -4.13
CA ASP A 29 3.39 -15.06 -3.97
C ASP A 29 2.76 -16.13 -4.86
N GLU A 30 3.08 -16.06 -6.15
CA GLU A 30 2.54 -16.96 -7.16
C GLU A 30 2.83 -18.43 -6.84
N GLU A 31 4.03 -18.73 -6.37
CA GLU A 31 4.44 -20.09 -6.00
C GLU A 31 3.52 -20.65 -4.91
N ASN A 32 3.30 -19.89 -3.83
CA ASN A 32 2.43 -20.32 -2.74
C ASN A 32 0.97 -20.43 -3.16
N SER A 33 0.46 -19.49 -3.97
CA SER A 33 -0.90 -19.54 -4.50
C SER A 33 -1.11 -20.80 -5.34
N ARG A 34 -0.16 -21.17 -6.20
CA ARG A 34 -0.20 -22.42 -6.99
C ARG A 34 -0.21 -23.67 -6.10
N HIS A 35 0.65 -23.72 -5.08
CA HIS A 35 0.69 -24.85 -4.14
C HIS A 35 -0.62 -25.03 -3.36
N ARG A 36 -1.35 -23.94 -3.07
CA ARG A 36 -2.67 -23.97 -2.42
C ARG A 36 -3.84 -24.18 -3.39
N GLY A 37 -3.58 -24.38 -4.69
CA GLY A 37 -4.61 -24.54 -5.71
C GLY A 37 -5.47 -23.29 -5.92
N VAL A 38 -4.92 -22.11 -5.63
CA VAL A 38 -5.61 -20.82 -5.79
C VAL A 38 -5.46 -20.35 -7.23
N SER A 39 -6.58 -20.14 -7.92
CA SER A 39 -6.57 -19.50 -9.24
C SER A 39 -6.34 -18.00 -9.07
N THR A 40 -5.23 -17.49 -9.62
CA THR A 40 -4.87 -16.07 -9.60
C THR A 40 -5.00 -15.44 -10.98
N ASP A 41 -5.49 -14.22 -11.04
CA ASP A 41 -5.70 -13.44 -12.26
C ASP A 41 -4.50 -12.52 -12.59
N GLY A 42 -3.57 -12.36 -11.65
CA GLY A 42 -2.34 -11.59 -11.86
C GLY A 42 -1.33 -11.74 -10.72
N VAL A 43 -0.08 -11.38 -11.01
CA VAL A 43 1.01 -11.33 -10.02
C VAL A 43 1.41 -9.87 -9.82
N VAL A 44 1.52 -9.46 -8.55
CA VAL A 44 1.99 -8.12 -8.18
C VAL A 44 3.50 -8.15 -8.06
N ARG A 45 4.17 -7.40 -8.93
CA ARG A 45 5.58 -7.05 -8.84
C ARG A 45 5.71 -5.54 -8.72
N ILE A 46 6.73 -5.09 -8.00
CA ILE A 46 6.97 -3.70 -7.66
C ILE A 46 8.34 -3.29 -8.18
N GLY A 47 8.37 -2.32 -9.08
CA GLY A 47 9.57 -1.65 -9.52
C GLY A 47 10.21 -0.86 -8.39
N HIS A 48 11.53 -0.85 -8.33
CA HIS A 48 12.22 0.06 -7.42
C HIS A 48 11.95 1.54 -7.77
N ASP A 49 11.75 1.84 -9.06
CA ASP A 49 11.34 3.15 -9.55
C ASP A 49 9.87 3.46 -9.25
N GLU A 50 9.13 2.47 -8.73
CA GLU A 50 7.74 2.62 -8.35
C GLU A 50 7.54 3.05 -6.89
N ILE A 51 8.59 2.93 -6.07
CA ILE A 51 8.54 3.22 -4.65
C ILE A 51 8.83 4.72 -4.44
N GLU A 52 7.88 5.42 -3.82
CA GLU A 52 7.99 6.86 -3.56
C GLU A 52 8.34 7.12 -2.08
N PRO A 53 8.83 8.34 -1.75
CA PRO A 53 9.16 8.70 -0.37
C PRO A 53 8.05 8.43 0.66
N GLU A 54 6.80 8.72 0.31
CA GLU A 54 5.64 8.54 1.19
C GLU A 54 5.44 7.06 1.56
N ASP A 55 5.80 6.14 0.66
CA ASP A 55 5.70 4.71 0.92
C ASP A 55 6.72 4.30 2.00
N ILE A 56 7.92 4.90 2.02
CA ILE A 56 8.93 4.64 3.06
C ILE A 56 8.60 5.33 4.37
N VAL A 57 8.07 6.55 4.32
CA VAL A 57 7.60 7.29 5.50
C VAL A 57 6.56 6.47 6.26
N SER A 58 5.60 5.86 5.54
CA SER A 58 4.58 5.00 6.12
C SER A 58 5.13 3.74 6.81
N LEU A 59 6.38 3.36 6.48
CA LEU A 59 7.07 2.19 7.00
C LEU A 59 8.05 2.52 8.10
N ARG A 60 8.13 3.79 8.55
CA ARG A 60 9.07 4.27 9.57
C ARG A 60 9.19 3.32 10.76
N GLN A 61 8.07 2.95 11.37
CA GLN A 61 8.04 2.06 12.55
C GLN A 61 8.56 0.67 12.20
N THR A 62 8.07 0.07 11.11
CA THR A 62 8.44 -1.29 10.69
C THR A 62 9.90 -1.41 10.24
N LEU A 63 10.46 -0.34 9.67
CA LEU A 63 11.86 -0.27 9.23
C LEU A 63 12.80 0.29 10.30
N ASN A 64 12.28 0.68 11.48
CA ASN A 64 13.02 1.34 12.55
C ASN A 64 13.82 2.57 12.05
N LEU A 65 13.16 3.40 11.25
CA LEU A 65 13.75 4.64 10.73
C LEU A 65 13.69 5.74 11.78
N THR A 66 14.80 6.47 11.92
CA THR A 66 14.85 7.68 12.75
C THR A 66 14.15 8.85 12.05
N GLU A 67 13.71 9.88 12.78
CA GLU A 67 13.11 11.08 12.18
C GLU A 67 14.03 11.71 11.10
N PRO A 68 15.34 11.89 11.35
CA PRO A 68 16.23 12.42 10.32
C PRO A 68 16.35 11.49 9.11
N ALA A 69 16.20 10.17 9.29
CA ALA A 69 16.26 9.23 8.18
C ALA A 69 15.01 9.34 7.29
N VAL A 70 13.84 9.61 7.88
CA VAL A 70 12.60 9.90 7.14
C VAL A 70 12.75 11.18 6.32
N GLU A 71 13.31 12.24 6.88
CA GLU A 71 13.62 13.47 6.14
C GLU A 71 14.62 13.22 4.99
N ALA A 72 15.65 12.42 5.26
CA ALA A 72 16.66 12.05 4.28
C ALA A 72 16.08 11.30 3.06
N VAL A 73 14.96 10.58 3.21
CA VAL A 73 14.28 9.94 2.06
C VAL A 73 13.98 10.97 0.97
N TYR A 74 13.41 12.12 1.34
CA TYR A 74 13.05 13.16 0.38
C TYR A 74 14.28 13.84 -0.25
N GLN A 75 15.34 14.06 0.54
CA GLN A 75 16.58 14.67 0.05
C GLN A 75 17.24 13.78 -1.01
N VAL A 76 17.32 12.48 -0.72
CA VAL A 76 17.91 11.48 -1.60
C VAL A 76 17.04 11.25 -2.84
N HIS A 77 15.72 11.18 -2.68
CA HIS A 77 14.78 11.12 -3.81
C HIS A 77 14.92 12.34 -4.73
N ARG A 78 15.02 13.55 -4.18
CA ARG A 78 15.23 14.77 -4.97
C ARG A 78 16.55 14.74 -5.75
N LYS A 79 17.62 14.17 -5.18
CA LYS A 79 18.93 14.06 -5.86
C LYS A 79 18.90 13.04 -6.99
N PHE A 80 18.30 11.87 -6.78
CA PHE A 80 18.42 10.73 -7.69
C PHE A 80 17.19 10.46 -8.57
N GLY A 81 16.07 11.14 -8.31
CA GLY A 81 14.82 10.97 -9.05
C GLY A 81 14.29 9.54 -8.97
N LYS A 82 13.81 9.00 -10.11
CA LYS A 82 13.16 7.69 -10.17
C LYS A 82 14.05 6.52 -9.73
N ASN A 83 15.36 6.59 -9.94
CA ASN A 83 16.30 5.51 -9.57
C ASN A 83 16.88 5.70 -8.16
N TRP A 84 16.23 6.49 -7.31
CA TRP A 84 16.75 6.83 -6.00
C TRP A 84 17.00 5.60 -5.14
N LEU A 85 16.10 4.61 -5.13
CA LEU A 85 16.25 3.44 -4.28
C LEU A 85 17.53 2.67 -4.61
N GLN A 86 17.77 2.37 -5.88
CA GLN A 86 19.01 1.71 -6.31
C GLN A 86 20.23 2.57 -6.03
N ASN A 87 20.23 3.83 -6.47
CA ASN A 87 21.37 4.71 -6.33
C ASN A 87 21.76 4.88 -4.86
N THR A 88 20.79 5.00 -3.96
CA THR A 88 21.02 5.07 -2.50
C THR A 88 21.69 3.82 -1.96
N LEU A 89 21.22 2.66 -2.39
CA LEU A 89 21.73 1.37 -1.91
C LEU A 89 23.10 1.02 -2.48
N ASP A 90 23.42 1.55 -3.65
CA ASP A 90 24.66 1.27 -4.38
C ASP A 90 25.76 2.33 -4.13
N LEU A 91 25.45 3.38 -3.37
CA LEU A 91 26.44 4.33 -2.86
C LEU A 91 27.49 3.59 -2.01
N LYS A 92 28.73 3.61 -2.52
CA LYS A 92 29.91 3.06 -1.87
C LYS A 92 30.42 4.02 -0.80
N ASP A 93 31.15 3.51 0.19
CA ASP A 93 31.88 4.39 1.10
C ASP A 93 33.11 4.96 0.36
N SER A 94 32.95 6.17 -0.18
CA SER A 94 33.96 6.91 -0.93
C SER A 94 33.94 8.39 -0.52
N GLU A 95 35.03 9.13 -0.78
CA GLU A 95 35.08 10.57 -0.52
C GLU A 95 33.98 11.33 -1.29
N GLU A 96 33.71 10.93 -2.54
CA GLU A 96 32.62 11.47 -3.36
C GLU A 96 31.25 11.29 -2.69
N SER A 97 31.01 10.12 -2.09
CA SER A 97 29.75 9.84 -1.38
C SER A 97 29.64 10.66 -0.10
N ARG A 98 30.75 10.86 0.62
CA ARG A 98 30.79 11.72 1.82
C ARG A 98 30.54 13.19 1.48
N GLU A 99 31.08 13.67 0.37
CA GLU A 99 30.82 15.02 -0.14
C GLU A 99 29.34 15.18 -0.52
N LEU A 100 28.78 14.21 -1.23
CA LEU A 100 27.35 14.19 -1.55
C LEU A 100 26.45 14.24 -0.30
N LEU A 101 26.78 13.46 0.74
CA LEU A 101 26.01 13.49 1.99
C LEU A 101 26.10 14.86 2.67
N ARG A 102 27.25 15.54 2.61
CA ARG A 102 27.38 16.93 3.10
C ARG A 102 26.54 17.90 2.28
N GLU A 103 26.54 17.80 0.95
CA GLU A 103 25.68 18.63 0.08
C GLU A 103 24.20 18.49 0.41
N LEU A 104 23.77 17.27 0.72
CA LEU A 104 22.38 16.96 1.07
C LEU A 104 22.04 17.28 2.53
N ASN A 105 23.02 17.72 3.34
CA ASN A 105 22.90 17.89 4.79
C ASN A 105 22.45 16.61 5.52
N ILE A 106 22.95 15.46 5.08
CA ILE A 106 22.68 14.15 5.69
C ILE A 106 23.89 13.70 6.50
N HIS A 107 23.69 13.44 7.79
CA HIS A 107 24.71 12.80 8.62
C HIS A 107 24.93 11.34 8.22
N GLU A 108 26.17 10.86 8.29
CA GLU A 108 26.53 9.47 7.95
C GLU A 108 25.69 8.45 8.72
N SER A 109 25.49 8.65 10.02
CA SER A 109 24.66 7.75 10.84
C SER A 109 23.19 7.69 10.39
N THR A 110 22.63 8.83 9.99
CA THR A 110 21.28 8.94 9.40
C THR A 110 21.21 8.19 8.07
N PHE A 111 22.19 8.41 7.19
CA PHE A 111 22.28 7.70 5.91
C PHE A 111 22.38 6.19 6.11
N GLN A 112 23.20 5.72 7.06
CA GLN A 112 23.32 4.28 7.36
C GLN A 112 22.03 3.69 7.92
N ASN A 113 21.27 4.43 8.75
CA ASN A 113 19.95 3.98 9.21
C ASN A 113 18.98 3.84 8.02
N LEU A 114 18.89 4.86 7.17
CA LEU A 114 18.07 4.84 5.95
C LEU A 114 18.46 3.67 5.03
N ARG A 115 19.76 3.53 4.72
CA ARG A 115 20.29 2.50 3.83
C ARG A 115 19.95 1.09 4.32
N ARG A 116 19.99 0.83 5.63
CA ARG A 116 19.55 -0.44 6.22
C ARG A 116 18.06 -0.69 6.01
N GLY A 117 17.21 0.32 6.24
CA GLY A 117 15.77 0.22 5.99
C GLY A 117 15.45 -0.08 4.53
N LEU A 118 16.05 0.67 3.60
CA LEU A 118 15.89 0.45 2.16
C LEU A 118 16.39 -0.92 1.70
N ALA A 119 17.43 -1.45 2.34
CA ALA A 119 17.94 -2.79 2.03
C ALA A 119 16.94 -3.90 2.41
N THR A 120 16.12 -3.69 3.44
CA THR A 120 15.00 -4.58 3.77
C THR A 120 13.97 -4.59 2.65
N ILE A 121 13.64 -3.41 2.10
CA ILE A 121 12.70 -3.29 0.98
C ILE A 121 13.22 -4.01 -0.27
N ARG A 122 14.49 -3.78 -0.64
CA ARG A 122 15.13 -4.47 -1.80
C ARG A 122 15.14 -6.00 -1.69
N ARG A 123 15.06 -6.55 -0.47
CA ARG A 123 15.05 -8.00 -0.23
C ARG A 123 13.66 -8.64 -0.34
N LEU A 124 12.60 -7.84 -0.49
CA LEU A 124 11.25 -8.36 -0.62
C LEU A 124 11.12 -9.14 -1.94
N PRO A 125 10.59 -10.38 -1.96
CA PRO A 125 10.61 -11.22 -3.17
C PRO A 125 9.74 -10.72 -4.33
N PHE A 126 8.91 -9.70 -4.09
CA PHE A 126 8.06 -9.07 -5.11
C PHE A 126 8.58 -7.71 -5.55
N THR A 127 9.72 -7.23 -5.03
CA THR A 127 10.39 -6.02 -5.51
C THR A 127 11.49 -6.39 -6.51
N GLU A 128 11.54 -5.69 -7.63
CA GLU A 128 12.56 -5.88 -8.65
C GLU A 128 12.93 -4.56 -9.33
N PRO A 129 14.12 -4.41 -9.95
CA PRO A 129 14.52 -3.15 -10.54
C PRO A 129 13.60 -2.64 -11.64
N ASN A 130 13.11 -3.54 -12.50
CA ASN A 130 12.26 -3.22 -13.65
C ASN A 130 11.28 -4.38 -13.91
N PRO A 131 10.08 -4.34 -13.32
CA PRO A 131 9.10 -5.39 -13.53
C PRO A 131 8.58 -5.38 -14.98
N PRO A 132 8.30 -6.55 -15.58
CA PRO A 132 7.80 -6.63 -16.95
C PRO A 132 6.34 -6.17 -17.07
N THR A 133 5.60 -6.13 -15.97
CA THR A 133 4.17 -5.83 -15.94
C THR A 133 3.84 -4.77 -14.90
N ASN A 134 3.02 -3.79 -15.29
CA ASN A 134 2.50 -2.78 -14.36
C ASN A 134 1.26 -3.34 -13.63
N ALA A 135 1.45 -3.73 -12.36
CA ALA A 135 0.38 -4.32 -11.54
C ALA A 135 -0.81 -3.36 -11.37
N VAL A 136 -0.56 -2.05 -11.19
CA VAL A 136 -1.62 -1.06 -11.01
C VAL A 136 -2.48 -0.93 -12.26
N LYS A 137 -1.86 -0.91 -13.45
CA LYS A 137 -2.59 -0.87 -14.72
C LYS A 137 -3.51 -2.08 -14.85
N ALA A 138 -2.99 -3.28 -14.59
CA ALA A 138 -3.76 -4.51 -14.66
C ALA A 138 -4.93 -4.52 -13.65
N ILE A 139 -4.73 -4.00 -12.43
CA ILE A 139 -5.78 -3.85 -11.42
C ILE A 139 -6.86 -2.87 -11.91
N LEU A 140 -6.48 -1.70 -12.42
CA LEU A 140 -7.41 -0.69 -12.94
C LEU A 140 -8.26 -1.24 -14.09
N GLU A 141 -7.68 -2.01 -15.00
CA GLU A 141 -8.42 -2.67 -16.08
C GLU A 141 -9.52 -3.61 -15.56
N HIS A 142 -9.29 -4.30 -14.43
CA HIS A 142 -10.31 -5.13 -13.78
C HIS A 142 -11.40 -4.29 -13.13
N LEU A 143 -11.00 -3.23 -12.40
CA LEU A 143 -11.93 -2.30 -11.76
C LEU A 143 -12.83 -1.59 -12.78
N ASP A 144 -12.29 -1.21 -13.94
CA ASP A 144 -13.02 -0.57 -15.04
C ASP A 144 -14.11 -1.51 -15.62
N ARG A 145 -13.84 -2.82 -15.65
CA ARG A 145 -14.84 -3.85 -16.02
C ARG A 145 -15.86 -4.14 -14.92
N GLY A 146 -15.79 -3.48 -13.77
CA GLY A 146 -16.66 -3.74 -12.62
C GLY A 146 -16.31 -5.03 -11.87
N THR A 147 -15.09 -5.53 -12.02
CA THR A 147 -14.57 -6.70 -11.29
C THR A 147 -13.94 -6.24 -9.98
N ASN A 148 -14.31 -6.87 -8.87
CA ASN A 148 -13.69 -6.60 -7.56
C ASN A 148 -12.30 -7.23 -7.52
N VAL A 149 -11.31 -6.52 -6.99
CA VAL A 149 -9.94 -7.02 -6.89
C VAL A 149 -9.61 -7.37 -5.44
N VAL A 150 -9.10 -8.59 -5.23
CA VAL A 150 -8.60 -9.08 -3.93
C VAL A 150 -7.09 -9.24 -4.04
N LEU A 151 -6.36 -8.57 -3.14
CA LEU A 151 -4.91 -8.74 -3.01
C LEU A 151 -4.61 -9.90 -2.04
N GLU A 152 -3.82 -10.86 -2.50
CA GLU A 152 -3.37 -12.00 -1.72
C GLU A 152 -1.89 -11.89 -1.39
N PHE A 153 -1.58 -11.75 -0.09
CA PHE A 153 -0.22 -11.64 0.42
C PHE A 153 0.52 -12.98 0.60
N GLY A 154 -0.15 -14.12 0.36
CA GLY A 154 0.47 -15.44 0.38
C GLY A 154 1.17 -15.76 1.70
N ARG A 155 2.43 -16.18 1.65
CA ARG A 155 3.24 -16.48 2.85
C ARG A 155 3.78 -15.24 3.57
N TYR A 156 3.64 -14.05 2.97
CA TYR A 156 4.16 -12.83 3.55
C TYR A 156 3.28 -12.40 4.73
N ARG A 157 3.68 -12.82 5.92
CA ARG A 157 3.14 -12.34 7.20
C ARG A 157 3.85 -11.10 7.70
N ASP A 158 4.87 -10.63 6.97
CA ASP A 158 5.60 -9.43 7.31
C ASP A 158 4.70 -8.21 7.13
N ILE A 159 4.52 -7.48 8.24
CA ILE A 159 3.76 -6.24 8.29
C ILE A 159 4.33 -5.18 7.33
N THR A 160 5.64 -5.17 7.10
CA THR A 160 6.34 -4.26 6.17
C THR A 160 5.85 -4.48 4.75
N ALA A 161 5.77 -5.75 4.32
CA ALA A 161 5.29 -6.10 2.99
C ALA A 161 3.82 -5.71 2.80
N TYR A 162 3.00 -5.96 3.82
CA TYR A 162 1.59 -5.58 3.80
C TYR A 162 1.42 -4.06 3.68
N ILE A 163 2.09 -3.29 4.54
CA ILE A 163 1.97 -1.83 4.57
C ILE A 163 2.48 -1.22 3.26
N LEU A 164 3.65 -1.65 2.78
CA LEU A 164 4.26 -1.14 1.54
C LEU A 164 3.30 -1.29 0.36
N VAL A 165 2.83 -2.52 0.12
CA VAL A 165 2.02 -2.84 -1.06
C VAL A 165 0.66 -2.17 -0.98
N ALA A 166 0.00 -2.23 0.20
CA ALA A 166 -1.31 -1.65 0.38
C ALA A 166 -1.27 -0.13 0.19
N ASN A 167 -0.29 0.57 0.77
CA ASN A 167 -0.11 2.01 0.58
C ASN A 167 0.21 2.36 -0.87
N MET A 168 1.23 1.71 -1.45
CA MET A 168 1.69 2.02 -2.80
C MET A 168 0.60 1.81 -3.85
N LEU A 169 -0.08 0.65 -3.82
CA LEU A 169 -1.16 0.37 -4.77
C LEU A 169 -2.34 1.32 -4.56
N SER A 170 -2.77 1.55 -3.32
CA SER A 170 -3.92 2.42 -3.03
C SER A 170 -3.65 3.86 -3.45
N ARG A 171 -2.44 4.39 -3.18
CA ARG A 171 -1.99 5.73 -3.60
C ARG A 171 -2.05 5.88 -5.11
N ARG A 172 -1.48 4.91 -5.84
CA ARG A 172 -1.44 4.95 -7.32
C ARG A 172 -2.83 4.82 -7.94
N ILE A 173 -3.66 3.92 -7.41
CA ILE A 173 -5.07 3.78 -7.83
C ILE A 173 -5.81 5.09 -7.57
N TYR A 174 -5.64 5.69 -6.39
CA TYR A 174 -6.25 6.96 -6.04
C TYR A 174 -5.84 8.10 -6.99
N THR A 175 -4.55 8.24 -7.28
CA THR A 175 -4.06 9.25 -8.25
C THR A 175 -4.67 9.07 -9.64
N GLN A 176 -4.85 7.82 -10.09
CA GLN A 176 -5.49 7.55 -11.38
C GLN A 176 -6.99 7.90 -11.35
N TYR A 177 -7.68 7.60 -10.26
CA TYR A 177 -9.08 7.99 -10.06
C TYR A 177 -9.26 9.52 -10.02
N GLN A 178 -8.39 10.22 -9.29
CA GLN A 178 -8.36 11.67 -9.25
C GLN A 178 -8.18 12.26 -10.65
N SER A 179 -7.16 11.83 -11.39
CA SER A 179 -6.90 12.34 -12.75
C SER A 179 -8.08 12.11 -13.69
N ARG A 180 -8.73 10.94 -13.61
CA ARG A 180 -9.91 10.62 -14.44
C ARG A 180 -11.12 11.48 -14.06
N MET A 181 -11.36 11.70 -12.76
CA MET A 181 -12.44 12.55 -12.28
C MET A 181 -12.23 14.02 -12.66
N GLU A 182 -11.00 14.54 -12.55
CA GLU A 182 -10.66 15.89 -12.97
C GLU A 182 -10.90 16.08 -14.47
N LYS A 183 -10.45 15.12 -15.31
CA LYS A 183 -10.69 15.14 -16.76
C LYS A 183 -12.18 15.09 -17.12
N ALA A 184 -12.94 14.17 -16.51
CA ALA A 184 -14.38 14.04 -16.75
C ALA A 184 -15.14 15.31 -16.34
N THR A 185 -14.75 15.92 -15.21
CA THR A 185 -15.35 17.18 -14.75
C THR A 185 -15.01 18.34 -15.68
N ALA A 186 -13.75 18.45 -16.11
CA ALA A 186 -13.32 19.48 -17.06
C ALA A 186 -13.99 19.35 -18.44
N ALA A 187 -14.26 18.12 -18.88
CA ALA A 187 -14.98 17.83 -20.12
C ALA A 187 -16.51 17.94 -20.00
N ALA A 188 -17.04 18.18 -18.79
CA ALA A 188 -18.47 18.10 -18.47
C ALA A 188 -19.13 16.77 -18.92
N GLU A 189 -18.36 15.67 -18.87
CA GLU A 189 -18.80 14.36 -19.35
C GLU A 189 -18.98 13.40 -18.16
N ASP A 190 -20.22 13.28 -17.69
CA ASP A 190 -20.55 12.44 -16.52
C ASP A 190 -20.29 10.94 -16.79
N SER A 191 -20.47 10.49 -18.03
CA SER A 191 -20.17 9.12 -18.48
C SER A 191 -18.69 8.75 -18.43
N ALA A 192 -17.80 9.74 -18.42
CA ALA A 192 -16.35 9.53 -18.33
C ALA A 192 -15.85 9.39 -16.88
N LYS A 193 -16.70 9.60 -15.87
CA LYS A 193 -16.31 9.45 -14.47
C LYS A 193 -15.98 7.99 -14.15
N PRO A 194 -14.89 7.71 -13.40
CA PRO A 194 -14.59 6.37 -12.94
C PRO A 194 -15.71 5.82 -12.05
N ARG A 195 -15.90 4.50 -12.13
CA ARG A 195 -16.86 3.75 -11.31
C ARG A 195 -16.51 3.92 -9.83
N PRO A 196 -17.49 4.10 -8.92
CA PRO A 196 -17.23 4.16 -7.49
C PRO A 196 -16.38 2.99 -6.99
N LEU A 197 -15.33 3.31 -6.24
CA LEU A 197 -14.39 2.34 -5.66
C LEU A 197 -14.45 2.39 -4.13
N VAL A 198 -14.57 1.22 -3.52
CA VAL A 198 -14.39 1.05 -2.08
C VAL A 198 -13.07 0.30 -1.88
N ILE A 199 -12.08 0.98 -1.32
CA ILE A 199 -10.84 0.35 -0.87
C ILE A 199 -11.12 -0.22 0.52
N THR A 200 -10.95 -1.53 0.67
CA THR A 200 -11.15 -2.20 1.95
C THR A 200 -9.80 -2.56 2.56
N ILE A 201 -9.57 -2.14 3.80
CA ILE A 201 -8.36 -2.49 4.56
C ILE A 201 -8.72 -3.30 5.80
N GLU A 202 -8.07 -4.45 5.95
CA GLU A 202 -8.08 -5.23 7.19
C GLU A 202 -6.92 -4.78 8.07
N GLU A 203 -7.09 -4.88 9.39
CA GLU A 203 -6.08 -4.47 10.37
C GLU A 203 -5.68 -2.99 10.19
N ALA A 204 -6.68 -2.14 9.96
CA ALA A 204 -6.55 -0.72 9.66
C ALA A 204 -5.75 0.11 10.68
N HIS A 205 -5.67 -0.28 11.95
CA HIS A 205 -4.82 0.37 12.98
C HIS A 205 -3.34 0.39 12.58
N LYS A 206 -2.90 -0.52 11.68
CA LYS A 206 -1.55 -0.51 11.11
C LYS A 206 -1.30 0.68 10.17
N PHE A 207 -2.35 1.26 9.61
CA PHE A 207 -2.29 2.35 8.62
C PHE A 207 -2.84 3.68 9.10
N LEU A 208 -3.72 3.62 10.11
CA LEU A 208 -4.51 4.74 10.58
C LEU A 208 -4.19 5.08 12.04
N ASN A 209 -3.06 4.65 12.59
CA ASN A 209 -2.65 5.12 13.92
C ASN A 209 -2.25 6.61 13.90
N PRO A 210 -2.32 7.32 15.04
CA PRO A 210 -2.06 8.76 15.10
C PRO A 210 -0.72 9.22 14.51
N GLU A 211 0.32 8.39 14.58
CA GLU A 211 1.66 8.75 14.10
C GLU A 211 1.77 8.78 12.57
N VAL A 212 1.00 7.93 11.87
CA VAL A 212 1.12 7.77 10.41
C VAL A 212 -0.13 8.17 9.63
N ALA A 213 -1.29 8.28 10.28
CA ALA A 213 -2.57 8.55 9.59
C ALA A 213 -2.55 9.81 8.72
N SER A 214 -1.88 10.88 9.17
CA SER A 214 -1.76 12.13 8.42
C SER A 214 -0.90 12.00 7.15
N GLN A 215 -0.04 10.99 7.10
CA GLN A 215 0.96 10.76 6.04
C GLN A 215 0.55 9.63 5.08
N THR A 216 -0.43 8.80 5.43
CA THR A 216 -0.88 7.69 4.57
C THR A 216 -1.99 8.11 3.62
N ILE A 217 -2.05 7.43 2.47
CA ILE A 217 -3.16 7.58 1.52
C ILE A 217 -4.51 7.28 2.18
N PHE A 218 -4.54 6.31 3.10
CA PHE A 218 -5.77 5.91 3.76
C PHE A 218 -6.34 7.01 4.66
N GLY A 219 -5.50 7.73 5.41
CA GLY A 219 -5.96 8.88 6.18
C GLY A 219 -6.41 10.04 5.29
N THR A 220 -5.79 10.23 4.12
CA THR A 220 -6.27 11.19 3.11
C THR A 220 -7.64 10.80 2.58
N ILE A 221 -7.85 9.55 2.15
CA ILE A 221 -9.14 9.07 1.65
C ILE A 221 -10.23 9.20 2.73
N ALA A 222 -9.90 8.90 3.98
CA ALA A 222 -10.83 9.04 5.10
C ALA A 222 -11.26 10.49 5.31
N ARG A 223 -10.34 11.46 5.25
CA ARG A 223 -10.61 12.90 5.44
C ARG A 223 -11.30 13.55 4.25
N GLU A 224 -10.96 13.17 3.03
CA GLU A 224 -11.52 13.78 1.81
C GLU A 224 -12.94 13.30 1.46
N MET A 225 -13.53 12.36 2.22
CA MET A 225 -14.94 11.93 2.15
C MET A 225 -15.54 11.80 0.73
N ARG A 226 -15.37 10.62 0.10
CA ARG A 226 -15.89 10.24 -1.23
C ARG A 226 -15.45 11.14 -2.41
N LYS A 227 -14.48 12.04 -2.20
CA LYS A 227 -13.86 12.79 -3.29
C LYS A 227 -13.29 11.83 -4.33
N TYR A 228 -13.45 12.19 -5.60
CA TYR A 228 -13.03 11.41 -6.76
C TYR A 228 -13.59 9.98 -6.86
N ASN A 229 -14.78 9.71 -6.30
CA ASN A 229 -15.43 8.40 -6.34
C ASN A 229 -14.64 7.27 -5.64
N VAL A 230 -13.74 7.59 -4.71
CA VAL A 230 -13.03 6.59 -3.88
C VAL A 230 -13.46 6.73 -2.43
N THR A 231 -13.74 5.61 -1.77
CA THR A 231 -14.14 5.54 -0.35
C THR A 231 -13.34 4.44 0.35
N LEU A 232 -13.22 4.56 1.67
CA LEU A 232 -12.56 3.58 2.52
C LEU A 232 -13.58 2.73 3.30
N LEU A 233 -13.35 1.42 3.35
CA LEU A 233 -13.95 0.50 4.31
C LEU A 233 -12.85 -0.02 5.22
N VAL A 234 -13.01 0.23 6.52
CA VAL A 234 -12.05 -0.14 7.56
C VAL A 234 -12.60 -1.34 8.32
N ILE A 235 -11.78 -2.39 8.43
CA ILE A 235 -12.06 -3.57 9.26
C ILE A 235 -10.93 -3.68 10.28
N ASP A 236 -11.29 -3.61 11.57
CA ASP A 236 -10.32 -3.67 12.65
C ASP A 236 -10.93 -4.24 13.94
N GLN A 237 -10.10 -4.88 14.75
CA GLN A 237 -10.41 -5.42 16.07
C GLN A 237 -9.86 -4.59 17.23
N ARG A 238 -9.12 -3.52 16.94
CA ARG A 238 -8.50 -2.56 17.86
C ARG A 238 -8.82 -1.11 17.44
N PRO A 239 -10.10 -0.69 17.45
CA PRO A 239 -10.49 0.67 17.11
C PRO A 239 -9.78 1.75 17.94
N SER A 240 -9.34 1.45 19.18
CA SER A 240 -8.53 2.39 19.98
C SER A 240 -7.17 2.73 19.36
N GLY A 241 -6.67 1.89 18.46
CA GLY A 241 -5.44 2.13 17.70
C GLY A 241 -5.63 3.01 16.47
N ILE A 242 -6.86 3.44 16.16
CA ILE A 242 -7.18 4.31 15.03
C ILE A 242 -7.19 5.77 15.51
N ASP A 243 -6.59 6.64 14.72
CA ASP A 243 -6.57 8.08 14.91
C ASP A 243 -7.99 8.64 15.10
N SER A 244 -8.16 9.51 16.09
CA SER A 244 -9.47 10.00 16.50
C SER A 244 -10.12 10.91 15.45
N GLU A 245 -9.32 11.68 14.70
CA GLU A 245 -9.82 12.47 13.57
C GLU A 245 -10.31 11.53 12.47
N VAL A 246 -9.52 10.54 12.08
CA VAL A 246 -9.93 9.54 11.07
C VAL A 246 -11.18 8.78 11.50
N MET A 247 -11.23 8.31 12.75
CA MET A 247 -12.39 7.61 13.32
C MET A 247 -13.66 8.47 13.33
N SER A 248 -13.53 9.80 13.44
CA SER A 248 -14.66 10.73 13.36
C SER A 248 -15.21 10.88 11.94
N GLN A 249 -14.37 10.69 10.91
CA GLN A 249 -14.77 10.78 9.50
C GLN A 249 -15.41 9.48 8.96
N LEU A 250 -15.29 8.37 9.69
CA LEU A 250 -15.94 7.10 9.35
C LEU A 250 -17.46 7.18 9.64
N GLY A 251 -18.24 7.57 8.63
CA GLY A 251 -19.67 7.85 8.78
C GLY A 251 -20.58 6.64 9.02
N THR A 252 -20.21 5.44 8.56
CA THR A 252 -20.96 4.20 8.80
C THR A 252 -20.13 3.24 9.62
N LYS A 253 -20.67 2.80 10.77
CA LYS A 253 -19.99 1.93 11.73
C LYS A 253 -20.84 0.69 11.99
N ILE A 254 -20.20 -0.47 11.93
CA ILE A 254 -20.78 -1.76 12.31
C ILE A 254 -19.87 -2.32 13.39
N THR A 255 -20.40 -2.42 14.61
CA THR A 255 -19.66 -2.93 15.77
C THR A 255 -20.19 -4.32 16.12
N CYS A 256 -19.29 -5.30 16.12
CA CYS A 256 -19.56 -6.65 16.60
C CYS A 256 -19.17 -6.75 18.09
N LEU A 257 -19.21 -7.95 18.69
CA LEU A 257 -18.80 -8.13 20.09
C LEU A 257 -17.37 -7.61 20.33
N MET A 258 -17.21 -6.82 21.39
CA MET A 258 -15.94 -6.25 21.85
C MET A 258 -15.84 -6.41 23.35
N ASP A 259 -14.72 -6.98 23.82
CA ASP A 259 -14.53 -7.33 25.24
C ASP A 259 -13.58 -6.36 25.98
N ASN A 260 -12.88 -5.48 25.25
CA ASN A 260 -11.92 -4.55 25.83
C ASN A 260 -12.57 -3.18 26.04
N GLU A 261 -12.58 -2.66 27.26
CA GLU A 261 -13.15 -1.33 27.56
C GLU A 261 -12.47 -0.18 26.82
N ARG A 262 -11.23 -0.36 26.37
CA ARG A 262 -10.53 0.65 25.57
C ARG A 262 -11.02 0.73 24.13
N ASP A 263 -11.64 -0.32 23.62
CA ASP A 263 -12.02 -0.50 22.21
C ASP A 263 -13.55 -0.42 22.03
#